data_AF-A0AAJ1ILN6-F1
#
_entry.id   AF-A0AAJ1ILN6-F1
#
_cell.length_a   1.000
_cell.length_b   1.000
_cell.length_c   1.000
_cell.angle_alpha   90.00
_cell.angle_beta   90.00
_cell.angle_gamma   90.00
#
_symmetry.space_group_name_H-M   'P 1'
#
loop_
_entity.id
_entity.type
_entity.pdbx_description
1 polymer ?
#
loop_
_entity_poly.entity_id
_entity_poly.type
_entity_poly.pdbx_seq_one_letter_code
_entity_poly.pdbx_strand_id
1 'polypeptide(L)'
;MKGFLTTLLFLIFINPLFASNISEKEVSNAFVAITDLGYITAADFISLNRKNFDSIAIRISPSTSLPDAVLFSDADLSFFLPYFEDDDNSNFLSSFLPTIDPFVSERLKINNWKKGEAIVTGAAALVFPNNMTFQQFLSSFQSESLPKVGVSFNYTVSGTLFESEINIKGILIVESDSYGVPIVSPLRLTINNEDYDLSFFERAPLLLTMKNDI
;
A
#
# COMPACT_ATOMS: atom_id res chain seq x y z
N MET A 1 33.96 -32.82 30.84
CA MET A 1 33.20 -32.70 29.58
C MET A 1 31.75 -32.25 29.74
N LYS A 2 31.00 -32.63 30.80
CA LYS A 2 29.58 -32.22 30.94
C LYS A 2 29.35 -30.71 31.15
N GLY A 3 30.28 -29.99 31.79
CA GLY A 3 30.14 -28.55 32.02
C GLY A 3 30.32 -27.66 30.79
N PHE A 4 31.02 -28.12 29.76
CA PHE A 4 31.23 -27.34 28.52
C PHE A 4 29.97 -27.30 27.65
N LEU A 5 29.20 -28.40 27.66
CA LEU A 5 27.97 -28.53 26.90
C LEU A 5 26.86 -27.63 27.48
N THR A 6 26.78 -27.50 28.80
CA THR A 6 25.79 -26.65 29.46
C THR A 6 26.05 -25.16 29.24
N THR A 7 27.32 -24.73 29.24
CA THR A 7 27.68 -23.33 28.97
C THR A 7 27.45 -22.96 27.50
N LEU A 8 27.72 -23.88 26.56
CA LEU A 8 27.44 -23.68 25.14
C LEU A 8 25.93 -23.61 24.85
N LEU A 9 25.13 -24.46 25.52
CA LEU A 9 23.67 -24.40 25.40
C LEU A 9 23.13 -23.07 25.94
N PHE A 10 23.66 -22.58 27.06
CA PHE A 10 23.25 -21.30 27.63
C PHE A 10 23.55 -20.15 26.67
N LEU A 11 24.75 -20.10 26.06
CA LEU A 11 25.14 -19.08 25.07
C LEU A 11 24.24 -19.04 23.82
N ILE A 12 23.67 -20.18 23.40
CA ILE A 12 22.71 -20.23 22.29
C ILE A 12 21.36 -19.61 22.69
N PHE A 13 20.98 -19.66 23.97
CA PHE A 13 19.75 -19.05 24.48
C PHE A 13 19.89 -17.56 24.86
N ILE A 14 21.11 -17.01 24.92
CA ILE A 14 21.36 -15.57 25.20
C ILE A 14 21.76 -14.77 23.98
N ASN A 15 21.68 -15.31 22.76
CA ASN A 15 21.60 -14.41 21.62
C ASN A 15 20.23 -13.74 21.75
N PRO A 16 20.13 -12.42 22.03
CA PRO A 16 19.00 -11.72 21.45
C PRO A 16 19.14 -12.04 19.97
N LEU A 17 18.13 -12.70 19.40
CA LEU A 17 17.84 -12.57 17.98
C LEU A 17 18.16 -11.11 17.68
N PHE A 18 19.21 -10.87 16.91
CA PHE A 18 19.55 -9.54 16.47
C PHE A 18 18.27 -9.06 15.79
N ALA A 19 17.46 -8.29 16.51
CA ALA A 19 16.47 -7.44 15.91
C ALA A 19 17.34 -6.55 15.05
N SER A 20 17.40 -6.87 13.75
CA SER A 20 17.97 -5.97 12.77
C SER A 20 17.20 -4.68 13.00
N ASN A 21 17.86 -3.68 13.59
CA ASN A 21 17.28 -2.37 13.77
C ASN A 21 16.96 -1.90 12.35
N ILE A 22 15.67 -1.97 11.97
CA ILE A 22 15.23 -1.61 10.64
C ILE A 22 15.56 -0.14 10.46
N SER A 23 16.27 0.19 9.38
CA SER A 23 16.64 1.57 9.14
C SER A 23 15.41 2.41 8.78
N GLU A 24 15.41 3.71 9.12
CA GLU A 24 14.34 4.64 8.72
C GLU A 24 14.15 4.66 7.19
N LYS A 25 15.23 4.44 6.44
CA LYS A 25 15.22 4.34 4.97
C LYS A 25 14.45 3.11 4.50
N GLU A 26 14.69 1.95 5.10
CA GLU A 26 13.97 0.72 4.81
C GLU A 26 12.47 0.86 5.12
N VAL A 27 12.14 1.43 6.27
CA VAL A 27 10.75 1.75 6.64
C VAL A 27 10.11 2.66 5.59
N SER A 28 10.79 3.74 5.20
CA SER A 28 10.31 4.66 4.17
C SER A 28 10.07 3.96 2.83
N ASN A 29 11.05 3.19 2.35
CA ASN A 29 10.93 2.42 1.11
C ASN A 29 9.75 1.45 1.15
N ALA A 30 9.52 0.78 2.28
CA ALA A 30 8.41 -0.14 2.45
C ALA A 30 7.04 0.58 2.39
N PHE A 31 6.94 1.78 2.97
CA PHE A 31 5.73 2.60 2.85
C PHE A 31 5.48 3.08 1.43
N VAL A 32 6.52 3.51 0.71
CA VAL A 32 6.39 3.91 -0.70
C VAL A 32 5.91 2.72 -1.53
N ALA A 33 6.49 1.53 -1.32
CA ALA A 33 6.10 0.30 -2.01
C ALA A 33 4.62 -0.07 -1.79
N ILE A 34 4.16 -0.10 -0.53
CA ILE A 34 2.76 -0.39 -0.20
C ILE A 34 1.82 0.67 -0.79
N THR A 35 2.24 1.93 -0.76
CA THR A 35 1.43 3.05 -1.27
C THR A 35 1.28 2.96 -2.78
N ASP A 36 2.35 2.69 -3.52
CA ASP A 36 2.31 2.51 -4.97
C ASP A 36 1.40 1.34 -5.37
N LEU A 37 1.46 0.21 -4.66
CA LEU A 37 0.52 -0.90 -4.88
C LEU A 37 -0.93 -0.52 -4.57
N GLY A 38 -1.16 0.33 -3.56
CA GLY A 38 -2.48 0.91 -3.30
C GLY A 38 -3.03 1.67 -4.50
N TYR A 39 -2.20 2.52 -5.13
CA TYR A 39 -2.58 3.25 -6.34
C TYR A 39 -2.81 2.34 -7.53
N ILE A 40 -1.94 1.36 -7.76
CA ILE A 40 -2.10 0.34 -8.82
C ILE A 40 -3.43 -0.39 -8.65
N THR A 41 -3.75 -0.83 -7.43
CA THR A 41 -4.98 -1.56 -7.13
C THR A 41 -6.22 -0.69 -7.34
N ALA A 42 -6.18 0.56 -6.90
CA ALA A 42 -7.27 1.51 -7.11
C ALA A 42 -7.51 1.76 -8.60
N ALA A 43 -6.44 1.91 -9.39
CA ALA A 43 -6.52 2.08 -10.84
C ALA A 43 -7.07 0.84 -11.54
N ASP A 44 -6.62 -0.36 -11.18
CA ASP A 44 -7.15 -1.62 -11.74
C ASP A 44 -8.65 -1.78 -11.43
N PHE A 45 -9.06 -1.50 -10.19
CA PHE A 45 -10.46 -1.55 -9.79
C PHE A 45 -11.32 -0.54 -10.56
N ILE A 46 -10.90 0.72 -10.62
CA ILE A 46 -11.68 1.81 -11.23
C ILE A 46 -11.71 1.69 -12.75
N SER A 47 -10.60 1.31 -13.37
CA SER A 47 -10.54 1.15 -14.82
C SER A 47 -11.51 0.07 -15.32
N LEU A 48 -12.01 -0.81 -14.45
CA LEU A 48 -12.82 -2.00 -14.77
C LEU A 48 -12.13 -2.92 -15.79
N ASN A 49 -10.86 -2.66 -16.14
CA ASN A 49 -10.19 -3.36 -17.20
C ASN A 49 -9.66 -4.71 -16.76
N ARG A 50 -9.72 -4.99 -15.44
CA ARG A 50 -9.22 -6.22 -14.80
C ARG A 50 -7.99 -6.72 -15.55
N LYS A 51 -6.97 -5.85 -15.65
CA LYS A 51 -5.68 -6.29 -16.14
C LYS A 51 -5.26 -7.29 -15.07
N ASN A 52 -5.55 -8.58 -15.31
CA ASN A 52 -5.44 -9.62 -14.28
C ASN A 52 -3.96 -9.71 -13.91
N PHE A 53 -3.57 -8.99 -12.87
CA PHE A 53 -2.26 -9.14 -12.27
C PHE A 53 -2.31 -10.44 -11.48
N ASP A 54 -1.53 -11.43 -11.90
CA ASP A 54 -1.47 -12.72 -11.17
C ASP A 54 -1.07 -12.54 -9.70
N SER A 55 -0.39 -11.43 -9.38
CA SER A 55 0.05 -11.05 -8.04
C SER A 55 -0.91 -10.16 -7.26
N ILE A 56 -2.03 -9.70 -7.84
CA ILE A 56 -3.05 -8.88 -7.16
C ILE A 56 -4.43 -9.52 -7.30
N ALA A 57 -5.07 -9.81 -6.18
CA ALA A 57 -6.45 -10.26 -6.15
C ALA A 57 -7.33 -9.27 -5.39
N ILE A 58 -8.37 -8.75 -6.05
CA ILE A 58 -9.36 -7.86 -5.45
C ILE A 58 -10.65 -8.65 -5.21
N ARG A 59 -11.05 -8.78 -3.94
CA ARG A 59 -12.35 -9.34 -3.58
C ARG A 59 -13.38 -8.22 -3.58
N ILE A 60 -14.48 -8.44 -4.31
CA ILE A 60 -15.58 -7.51 -4.41
C ILE A 60 -16.74 -7.99 -3.55
N SER A 61 -17.25 -7.11 -2.71
CA SER A 61 -18.45 -7.38 -1.92
C SER A 61 -19.66 -7.52 -2.85
N PRO A 62 -20.43 -8.62 -2.75
CA PRO A 62 -21.59 -8.85 -3.61
C PRO A 62 -22.75 -7.89 -3.32
N SER A 63 -22.82 -7.28 -2.13
CA SER A 63 -23.90 -6.37 -1.77
C SER A 63 -23.64 -4.92 -2.19
N THR A 64 -22.38 -4.49 -2.20
CA THR A 64 -22.01 -3.09 -2.48
C THR A 64 -21.33 -2.91 -3.84
N SER A 65 -20.80 -3.99 -4.43
CA SER A 65 -19.91 -3.94 -5.59
C SER A 65 -18.63 -3.11 -5.38
N LEU A 66 -18.28 -2.86 -4.12
CA LEU A 66 -17.01 -2.23 -3.71
C LEU A 66 -16.01 -3.29 -3.27
N PRO A 67 -14.70 -3.02 -3.34
CA PRO A 67 -13.69 -3.94 -2.83
C PRO A 67 -13.81 -4.05 -1.31
N ASP A 68 -13.77 -5.26 -0.78
CA ASP A 68 -13.76 -5.49 0.67
C ASP A 68 -12.43 -6.08 1.16
N ALA A 69 -11.65 -6.66 0.24
CA ALA A 69 -10.29 -7.09 0.50
C ALA A 69 -9.42 -7.00 -0.76
N VAL A 70 -8.13 -6.77 -0.54
CA VAL A 70 -7.07 -6.83 -1.54
C VAL A 70 -5.99 -7.77 -1.02
N LEU A 71 -5.51 -8.67 -1.87
CA LEU A 71 -4.42 -9.60 -1.58
C LEU A 71 -3.29 -9.37 -2.57
N PHE A 72 -2.08 -9.23 -2.05
CA PHE A 72 -0.84 -9.24 -2.81
C PHE A 72 -0.12 -10.56 -2.59
N SER A 73 0.25 -11.22 -3.68
CA SER A 73 1.00 -12.48 -3.68
C SER A 73 2.29 -12.28 -4.46
N ASP A 74 3.37 -12.00 -3.73
CA ASP A 74 4.70 -11.70 -4.28
C ASP A 74 4.65 -10.61 -5.37
N ALA A 75 3.93 -9.52 -5.08
CA ALA A 75 3.76 -8.41 -6.00
C ALA A 75 5.04 -7.59 -6.10
N ASP A 76 5.83 -7.85 -7.15
CA ASP A 76 7.03 -7.09 -7.49
C ASP A 76 6.65 -5.82 -8.27
N LEU A 77 6.99 -4.66 -7.69
CA LEU A 77 6.61 -3.34 -8.19
C LEU A 77 7.14 -3.03 -9.60
N SER A 78 8.24 -3.66 -10.00
CA SER A 78 8.85 -3.43 -11.33
C SER A 78 7.99 -3.91 -12.50
N PHE A 79 7.03 -4.81 -12.24
CA PHE A 79 6.17 -5.32 -13.29
C PHE A 79 5.10 -4.33 -13.70
N PHE A 80 4.68 -3.39 -12.84
CA PHE A 80 3.46 -2.62 -13.08
C PHE A 80 3.62 -1.45 -14.04
N LEU A 81 4.79 -0.79 -14.08
CA LEU A 81 4.99 0.40 -14.91
C LEU A 81 4.68 0.16 -16.40
N PRO A 82 5.19 -0.90 -17.06
CA PRO A 82 4.85 -1.20 -18.45
C PRO A 82 3.35 -1.30 -18.71
N TYR A 83 2.57 -1.86 -17.78
CA TYR A 83 1.12 -2.00 -17.95
C TYR A 83 0.36 -0.67 -17.94
N PHE A 84 0.89 0.36 -17.29
CA PHE A 84 0.29 1.70 -17.29
C PHE A 84 0.86 2.61 -18.38
N GLU A 85 1.94 2.18 -19.06
CA GLU A 85 2.46 2.86 -20.25
C GLU A 85 1.84 2.34 -21.56
N ASP A 86 1.25 1.16 -21.55
CA ASP A 86 0.49 0.62 -22.69
C ASP A 86 -0.84 1.38 -22.88
N ASP A 87 -0.80 2.34 -23.80
CA ASP A 87 -1.75 3.43 -24.08
C ASP A 87 -3.12 3.01 -24.70
N ASP A 88 -3.47 1.73 -24.67
CA ASP A 88 -4.63 1.21 -25.44
C ASP A 88 -5.97 1.22 -24.70
N ASN A 89 -6.04 1.78 -23.49
CA ASN A 89 -7.19 1.68 -22.61
C ASN A 89 -8.18 2.85 -22.73
N SER A 90 -8.90 2.91 -23.84
CA SER A 90 -10.09 3.74 -23.98
C SER A 90 -11.31 3.13 -23.26
N ASN A 91 -11.33 3.19 -21.91
CA ASN A 91 -12.46 2.69 -21.11
C ASN A 91 -13.54 3.76 -20.90
N PHE A 92 -14.81 3.35 -20.90
CA PHE A 92 -15.99 4.22 -20.69
C PHE A 92 -15.89 5.16 -19.46
N LEU A 93 -15.14 4.78 -18.42
CA LEU A 93 -14.91 5.62 -17.22
C LEU A 93 -13.78 6.65 -17.37
N SER A 94 -12.92 6.57 -18.40
CA SER A 94 -11.92 7.60 -18.73
C SER A 94 -12.55 8.93 -19.14
N SER A 95 -13.85 8.91 -19.48
CA SER A 95 -14.66 10.10 -19.74
C SER A 95 -15.23 10.75 -18.46
N PHE A 96 -15.24 10.02 -17.33
CA PHE A 96 -15.86 10.44 -16.07
C PHE A 96 -14.88 10.71 -14.94
N LEU A 97 -13.70 10.08 -14.98
CA LEU A 97 -12.61 10.30 -14.04
C LEU A 97 -11.36 10.67 -14.86
N PRO A 98 -10.60 11.71 -14.47
CA PRO A 98 -9.30 11.97 -15.09
C PRO A 98 -8.51 10.67 -15.09
N THR A 99 -7.93 10.34 -16.24
CA THR A 99 -7.29 9.06 -16.50
C THR A 99 -6.32 8.74 -15.35
N ILE A 100 -6.70 7.82 -14.48
CA ILE A 100 -5.92 7.45 -13.29
C ILE A 100 -4.59 6.82 -13.74
N ASP A 101 -4.59 6.17 -14.90
CA ASP A 101 -3.45 5.47 -15.49
C ASP A 101 -2.20 6.38 -15.68
N PRO A 102 -2.27 7.56 -16.32
CA PRO A 102 -1.18 8.54 -16.36
C PRO A 102 -0.61 8.94 -15.00
N PHE A 103 -1.46 9.15 -13.99
CA PHE A 103 -1.01 9.50 -12.64
C PHE A 103 -0.24 8.34 -12.00
N VAL A 104 -0.75 7.11 -12.13
CA VAL A 104 -0.05 5.92 -11.64
C VAL A 104 1.26 5.70 -12.38
N SER A 105 1.29 5.88 -13.70
CA SER A 105 2.51 5.81 -14.52
C SER A 105 3.55 6.83 -14.07
N GLU A 106 3.19 8.10 -13.90
CA GLU A 106 4.11 9.14 -13.42
C GLU A 106 4.65 8.82 -12.03
N ARG A 107 3.79 8.37 -11.11
CA ARG A 107 4.20 7.96 -9.76
C ARG A 107 5.19 6.80 -9.79
N LEU A 108 4.92 5.76 -10.58
CA LEU A 108 5.82 4.61 -10.73
C LEU A 108 7.14 4.99 -11.39
N LYS A 109 7.15 5.99 -12.31
CA LYS A 109 8.38 6.54 -12.90
C LYS A 109 9.26 7.27 -11.91
N ILE A 110 8.66 8.00 -10.95
CA ILE A 110 9.41 8.71 -9.90
C ILE A 110 10.24 7.71 -9.07
N ASN A 111 9.63 6.57 -8.72
CA ASN A 111 10.29 5.56 -7.90
C ASN A 111 11.17 4.60 -8.71
N ASN A 112 10.83 4.36 -10.00
CA ASN A 112 11.60 3.59 -10.96
C ASN A 112 12.07 2.21 -10.43
N TRP A 113 11.12 1.45 -9.86
CA TRP A 113 11.36 0.16 -9.25
C TRP A 113 12.00 -0.83 -10.22
N LYS A 114 13.12 -1.44 -9.82
CA LYS A 114 13.76 -2.53 -10.57
C LYS A 114 13.31 -3.88 -10.04
N LYS A 115 13.47 -4.89 -10.89
CA LYS A 115 13.11 -6.26 -10.56
C LYS A 115 13.75 -6.72 -9.25
N GLY A 116 12.90 -7.20 -8.34
CA GLY A 116 13.28 -7.70 -7.03
C GLY A 116 13.63 -6.62 -6.00
N GLU A 117 13.51 -5.33 -6.31
CA GLU A 117 13.82 -4.27 -5.34
C GLU A 117 12.78 -4.18 -4.22
N ALA A 118 11.50 -4.31 -4.58
CA ALA A 118 10.40 -4.31 -3.63
C ALA A 118 9.31 -5.29 -4.06
N ILE A 119 9.12 -6.31 -3.22
CA ILE A 119 8.14 -7.38 -3.36
C ILE A 119 7.23 -7.33 -2.15
N VAL A 120 5.92 -7.24 -2.37
CA VAL A 120 4.93 -7.14 -1.29
C VAL A 120 4.01 -8.34 -1.29
N THR A 121 3.83 -8.92 -0.11
CA THR A 121 2.90 -10.02 0.14
C THR A 121 2.04 -9.70 1.34
N GLY A 122 0.74 -10.00 1.28
CA GLY A 122 -0.18 -9.76 2.39
C GLY A 122 -1.50 -9.19 1.91
N ALA A 123 -2.28 -8.63 2.84
CA ALA A 123 -3.64 -8.22 2.53
C ALA A 123 -4.06 -6.92 3.23
N ALA A 124 -5.02 -6.24 2.61
CA ALA A 124 -5.83 -5.21 3.23
C ALA A 124 -7.31 -5.58 3.19
N ALA A 125 -8.02 -5.19 4.24
CA ALA A 125 -9.47 -5.16 4.31
C ALA A 125 -9.94 -3.70 4.25
N LEU A 126 -10.97 -3.45 3.44
CA LEU A 126 -11.53 -2.12 3.19
C LEU A 126 -12.93 -2.05 3.80
N VAL A 127 -13.20 -0.98 4.53
CA VAL A 127 -14.50 -0.72 5.17
C VAL A 127 -15.02 0.62 4.69
N PHE A 128 -16.04 0.56 3.85
CA PHE A 128 -16.76 1.73 3.36
C PHE A 128 -17.90 2.11 4.32
N PRO A 129 -18.23 3.41 4.44
CA PRO A 129 -19.24 3.86 5.39
C PRO A 129 -20.64 3.46 4.93
N ASN A 130 -21.53 3.18 5.87
CA ASN A 130 -22.98 3.01 5.66
C ASN A 130 -23.39 2.00 4.56
N ASN A 131 -22.58 0.97 4.30
CA ASN A 131 -22.81 0.03 3.19
C ASN A 131 -22.98 0.72 1.83
N MET A 132 -22.19 1.78 1.60
CA MET A 132 -22.16 2.52 0.35
C MET A 132 -22.02 1.57 -0.85
N THR A 133 -22.75 1.83 -1.93
CA THR A 133 -22.62 1.08 -3.19
C THR A 133 -21.54 1.71 -4.09
N PHE A 134 -21.04 0.96 -5.07
CA PHE A 134 -20.10 1.50 -6.06
C PHE A 134 -20.64 2.74 -6.78
N GLN A 135 -21.94 2.80 -7.07
CA GLN A 135 -22.57 3.97 -7.68
C GLN A 135 -22.51 5.19 -6.76
N GLN A 136 -22.82 5.03 -5.47
CA GLN A 136 -22.73 6.10 -4.48
C GLN A 136 -21.28 6.56 -4.28
N PHE A 137 -20.33 5.63 -4.31
CA PHE A 137 -18.90 5.93 -4.29
C PHE A 137 -18.50 6.78 -5.50
N LEU A 138 -18.89 6.39 -6.72
CA LEU A 138 -18.65 7.21 -7.92
C LEU A 138 -19.28 8.59 -7.85
N SER A 139 -20.51 8.71 -7.33
CA SER A 139 -21.17 10.01 -7.14
C SER A 139 -20.43 10.92 -6.15
N SER A 140 -19.74 10.36 -5.15
CA SER A 140 -18.99 11.14 -4.17
C SER A 140 -17.78 11.88 -4.75
N PHE A 141 -17.17 11.34 -5.83
CA PHE A 141 -16.12 12.04 -6.58
C PHE A 141 -16.63 13.32 -7.26
N GLN A 142 -17.89 13.35 -7.67
CA GLN A 142 -18.50 14.53 -8.28
C GLN A 142 -18.81 15.63 -7.26
N SER A 143 -18.92 15.28 -5.98
CA SER A 143 -19.17 16.22 -4.88
C SER A 143 -17.88 16.67 -4.16
N GLU A 144 -16.70 16.38 -4.72
CA GLU A 144 -15.38 16.73 -4.15
C GLU A 144 -15.17 16.27 -2.70
N SER A 145 -15.90 15.24 -2.25
CA SER A 145 -15.81 14.73 -0.88
C SER A 145 -15.70 13.21 -0.93
N LEU A 146 -14.47 12.70 -0.78
CA LEU A 146 -14.26 11.27 -0.65
C LEU A 146 -14.87 10.77 0.67
N PRO A 147 -15.63 9.66 0.63
CA PRO A 147 -16.13 9.04 1.83
C PRO A 147 -14.98 8.53 2.67
N LYS A 148 -15.15 8.56 4.00
CA LYS A 148 -14.16 8.01 4.93
C LYS A 148 -14.08 6.50 4.76
N VAL A 149 -12.97 6.01 4.21
CA VAL A 149 -12.69 4.57 4.03
C VAL A 149 -11.74 4.11 5.13
N GLY A 150 -12.16 3.13 5.91
CA GLY A 150 -11.29 2.44 6.84
C GLY A 150 -10.47 1.37 6.11
N VAL A 151 -9.17 1.31 6.37
CA VAL A 151 -8.29 0.27 5.82
C VAL A 151 -7.55 -0.39 6.96
N SER A 152 -7.67 -1.71 7.06
CA SER A 152 -6.83 -2.52 7.94
C SER A 152 -5.93 -3.40 7.10
N PHE A 153 -4.64 -3.39 7.37
CA PHE A 153 -3.66 -4.08 6.53
C PHE A 153 -2.62 -4.84 7.33
N ASN A 154 -2.08 -5.88 6.71
CA ASN A 154 -0.94 -6.65 7.17
C ASN A 154 -0.15 -7.08 5.93
N TYR A 155 1.01 -6.46 5.75
CA TYR A 155 1.90 -6.68 4.63
C TYR A 155 3.27 -7.11 5.12
N THR A 156 3.94 -7.89 4.30
CA THR A 156 5.37 -8.14 4.39
C THR A 156 6.00 -7.57 3.12
N VAL A 157 7.01 -6.73 3.30
CA VAL A 157 7.80 -6.16 2.21
C VAL A 157 9.19 -6.78 2.27
N SER A 158 9.68 -7.19 1.10
CA SER A 158 10.99 -7.82 0.93
C SER A 158 11.62 -7.39 -0.39
N GLY A 159 12.87 -7.78 -0.63
CA GLY A 159 13.59 -7.46 -1.85
C GLY A 159 14.99 -6.92 -1.59
N THR A 160 15.68 -6.50 -2.65
CA THR A 160 17.09 -6.09 -2.56
C THR A 160 17.30 -4.73 -1.90
N LEU A 161 16.24 -3.94 -1.68
CA LEU A 161 16.31 -2.68 -0.95
C LEU A 161 16.19 -2.84 0.58
N PHE A 162 16.02 -4.06 1.06
CA PHE A 162 15.80 -4.37 2.46
C PHE A 162 16.83 -5.40 2.92
N GLU A 163 17.42 -5.18 4.09
CA GLU A 163 18.36 -6.11 4.72
C GLU A 163 17.63 -7.34 5.28
N SER A 164 16.35 -7.18 5.61
CA SER A 164 15.45 -8.22 6.11
C SER A 164 14.02 -7.96 5.68
N GLU A 165 13.16 -8.97 5.82
CA GLU A 165 11.72 -8.80 5.59
C GLU A 165 11.13 -7.83 6.62
N ILE A 166 10.30 -6.91 6.14
CA ILE A 166 9.64 -5.89 6.95
C ILE A 166 8.15 -6.20 6.98
N ASN A 167 7.66 -6.61 8.13
CA ASN A 167 6.25 -6.84 8.37
C ASN A 167 5.60 -5.55 8.91
N ILE A 168 4.62 -5.03 8.17
CA ILE A 168 3.91 -3.79 8.48
C ILE A 168 2.42 -4.11 8.65
N LYS A 169 1.90 -3.80 9.83
CA LYS A 169 0.48 -3.94 10.17
C LYS A 169 -0.08 -2.61 10.57
N GLY A 170 -1.32 -2.32 10.18
CA GLY A 170 -1.94 -1.08 10.61
C GLY A 170 -3.42 -0.98 10.35
N ILE A 171 -3.94 0.12 10.86
CA ILE A 171 -5.29 0.61 10.60
C ILE A 171 -5.15 2.08 10.23
N LEU A 172 -5.71 2.49 9.11
CA LEU A 172 -5.74 3.87 8.65
C LEU A 172 -7.14 4.26 8.18
N ILE A 173 -7.41 5.55 8.14
CA ILE A 173 -8.59 6.15 7.53
C ILE A 173 -8.11 6.96 6.33
N VAL A 174 -8.77 6.78 5.19
CA VAL A 174 -8.62 7.63 4.02
C VAL A 174 -9.87 8.48 3.88
N GLU A 175 -9.72 9.79 3.78
CA GLU A 175 -10.83 10.74 3.62
C GLU A 175 -10.40 11.97 2.80
N SER A 176 -11.34 12.77 2.31
CA SER A 176 -11.00 14.08 1.76
C SER A 176 -10.95 15.14 2.85
N ASP A 177 -10.02 16.08 2.72
CA ASP A 177 -10.00 17.31 3.50
C ASP A 177 -11.08 18.31 3.04
N SER A 178 -11.09 19.50 3.64
CA SER A 178 -12.04 20.57 3.30
C SER A 178 -11.89 21.12 1.87
N TYR A 179 -10.81 20.78 1.18
CA TYR A 179 -10.50 21.18 -0.19
C TYR A 179 -10.61 19.99 -1.17
N GLY A 180 -11.14 18.85 -0.71
CA GLY A 180 -11.28 17.64 -1.52
C GLY A 180 -10.01 16.82 -1.66
N VAL A 181 -8.90 17.21 -1.04
CA VAL A 181 -7.60 16.52 -1.13
C VAL A 181 -7.62 15.26 -0.27
N PRO A 182 -7.19 14.09 -0.78
CA PRO A 182 -7.10 12.88 0.02
C PRO A 182 -6.11 13.02 1.17
N ILE A 183 -6.57 12.78 2.40
CA ILE A 183 -5.79 12.64 3.63
C ILE A 183 -5.79 11.17 4.04
N VAL A 184 -4.62 10.69 4.46
CA VAL A 184 -4.44 9.38 5.10
C VAL A 184 -4.09 9.59 6.56
N SER A 185 -5.00 9.23 7.46
CA SER A 185 -4.80 9.31 8.90
C SER A 185 -4.55 7.92 9.47
N PRO A 186 -3.32 7.59 9.91
CA PRO A 186 -3.09 6.33 10.58
C PRO A 186 -3.77 6.35 11.96
N LEU A 187 -4.33 5.22 12.38
CA LEU A 187 -4.90 5.00 13.71
C LEU A 187 -4.00 4.10 14.56
N ARG A 188 -3.36 3.14 13.91
CA ARG A 188 -2.40 2.24 14.52
C ARG A 188 -1.42 1.76 13.46
N LEU A 189 -0.15 1.69 13.84
CA LEU A 189 0.89 1.12 13.01
C LEU A 189 1.86 0.30 13.86
N THR A 190 2.18 -0.89 13.36
CA THR A 190 3.17 -1.78 13.95
C THR A 190 4.12 -2.27 12.84
N ILE A 191 5.42 -2.16 13.05
CA ILE A 191 6.46 -2.66 12.13
C ILE A 191 7.30 -3.69 12.88
N ASN A 192 7.44 -4.90 12.36
CA ASN A 192 8.14 -6.03 12.99
C ASN A 192 7.76 -6.24 14.47
N ASN A 193 6.49 -6.01 14.80
CA ASN A 193 5.89 -6.09 16.14
C ASN A 193 6.27 -4.95 17.11
N GLU A 194 6.90 -3.89 16.61
CA GLU A 194 7.12 -2.64 17.36
C GLU A 194 6.04 -1.63 16.98
N ASP A 195 5.39 -1.01 17.97
CA ASP A 195 4.40 0.04 17.72
C ASP A 195 5.12 1.34 17.35
N TYR A 196 4.72 1.96 16.25
CA TYR A 196 5.32 3.20 15.76
C TYR A 196 4.45 4.40 16.12
N ASP A 197 5.10 5.47 16.57
CA ASP A 197 4.42 6.75 16.79
C ASP A 197 3.98 7.34 15.45
N LEU A 198 2.71 7.70 15.41
CA LEU A 198 2.02 8.22 14.23
C LEU A 198 2.46 9.64 13.87
N SER A 199 3.13 10.35 14.80
CA SER A 199 3.79 11.64 14.54
C SER A 199 4.88 11.55 13.45
N PHE A 200 5.37 10.34 13.15
CA PHE A 200 6.27 10.08 12.03
C PHE A 200 5.63 10.43 10.67
N PHE A 201 4.32 10.19 10.49
CA PHE A 201 3.60 10.50 9.25
C PHE A 201 3.21 11.97 9.11
N GLU A 202 3.20 12.73 10.20
CA GLU A 202 3.08 14.19 10.13
C GLU A 202 4.37 14.83 9.56
N ARG A 203 5.51 14.11 9.62
CA ARG A 203 6.84 14.57 9.17
C ARG A 203 7.28 13.97 7.84
N ALA A 204 6.83 12.77 7.53
CA ALA A 204 6.88 12.21 6.21
C ALA A 204 5.53 12.53 5.56
N PRO A 205 5.37 13.68 4.86
CA PRO A 205 4.22 13.81 3.99
C PRO A 205 4.29 12.57 3.09
N LEU A 206 3.34 11.64 3.24
CA LEU A 206 3.02 10.73 2.15
C LEU A 206 2.88 11.66 0.96
N LEU A 207 3.86 11.62 0.05
CA LEU A 207 4.08 12.59 -1.02
C LEU A 207 2.80 12.70 -1.86
N LEU A 208 1.92 13.57 -1.37
CA LEU A 208 0.61 13.98 -1.88
C LEU A 208 0.54 15.51 -1.91
N THR A 209 1.55 16.20 -1.40
CA THR A 209 1.88 17.54 -1.89
C THR A 209 2.40 17.39 -3.31
N MET A 210 1.47 17.34 -4.25
CA MET A 210 1.69 17.95 -5.55
C MET A 210 2.36 19.28 -5.29
N LYS A 211 3.60 19.36 -5.76
CA LYS A 211 4.34 20.59 -5.90
C LYS A 211 3.51 21.47 -6.85
N ASN A 212 2.58 22.24 -6.30
CA ASN A 212 1.98 23.39 -6.96
C ASN A 212 3.07 24.45 -7.07
N ASP A 213 4.03 24.22 -7.96
CA ASP A 213 4.92 25.26 -8.47
C ASP A 213 4.61 25.38 -9.96
N ILE A 214 3.68 26.30 -10.26
CA ILE A 214 3.71 27.11 -11.48
C ILE A 214 4.87 28.09 -11.33
#